data_AF-A0A9P0AV91-F1
#
_entry.id   AF-A0A9P0AV91-F1
#
_cell.length_a   1.000
_cell.length_b   1.000
_cell.length_c   1.000
_cell.angle_alpha   90.00
_cell.angle_beta   90.00
_cell.angle_gamma   90.00
#
_symmetry.space_group_name_H-M   'P 1'
#
loop_
_entity.id
_entity.type
_entity.pdbx_description
1 polymer ?
#
loop_
_entity_poly.entity_id
_entity_poly.type
_entity_poly.pdbx_seq_one_letter_code
_entity_poly.pdbx_strand_id
1 'polypeptide(L)'
;MKNKDAEKYNPCLKEMELTYKCFNDNDFNKSLCVLQIENYKSCKGFWHSVQAQRRKNGIKPYLPPVEDREKIKKDYFNSINK
;
A
#
# COMPACT_ATOMS: atom_id res chain seq x y z
N MET A 1 21.45 3.60 6.09
CA MET A 1 20.64 4.74 6.55
C MET A 1 19.18 4.47 6.16
N LYS A 2 18.22 4.43 7.11
CA LYS A 2 16.81 4.19 6.78
C LYS A 2 16.19 5.50 6.26
N ASN A 3 15.60 5.49 5.07
CA ASN A 3 14.92 6.65 4.52
C ASN A 3 13.65 6.94 5.34
N LYS A 4 13.65 8.03 6.12
CA LYS A 4 12.52 8.41 6.98
C LYS A 4 11.31 8.89 6.19
N ASP A 5 11.50 9.34 4.95
CA ASP A 5 10.43 9.85 4.09
C ASP A 5 9.78 8.76 3.22
N ALA A 6 10.24 7.50 3.34
CA ALA A 6 9.74 6.42 2.49
C ALA A 6 8.21 6.25 2.59
N GLU A 7 7.63 6.43 3.77
CA GLU A 7 6.17 6.34 3.97
C GLU A 7 5.41 7.44 3.24
N LYS A 8 5.98 8.63 3.09
CA LYS A 8 5.33 9.74 2.38
C LYS A 8 5.04 9.37 0.93
N TYR A 9 5.95 8.67 0.28
CA TYR A 9 5.88 8.35 -1.15
C TYR A 9 5.41 6.92 -1.44
N ASN A 10 5.55 6.00 -0.48
CA ASN A 10 5.13 4.61 -0.63
C ASN A 10 4.04 4.27 0.40
N PRO A 11 2.76 4.24 0.00
CA PRO A 11 1.67 3.87 0.91
C PRO A 11 1.59 2.38 1.21
N CYS A 12 2.45 1.56 0.59
CA CYS A 12 2.59 0.12 0.79
C CYS A 12 3.99 -0.24 1.30
N LEU A 13 4.65 0.67 2.03
CA LEU A 13 6.01 0.47 2.52
C LEU A 13 6.11 -0.80 3.38
N LYS A 14 5.13 -1.01 4.26
CA LYS A 14 5.09 -2.18 5.16
C LYS A 14 4.98 -3.49 4.38
N GLU A 15 4.05 -3.59 3.43
CA GLU A 15 3.87 -4.79 2.62
C GLU A 15 5.10 -5.06 1.74
N MET A 16 5.75 -4.00 1.25
CA MET A 16 7.01 -4.09 0.51
C MET A 16 8.14 -4.64 1.40
N GLU A 17 8.31 -4.11 2.60
CA GLU A 17 9.31 -4.59 3.57
C GLU A 17 9.06 -6.07 3.96
N LEU A 18 7.80 -6.47 4.16
CA LEU A 18 7.44 -7.87 4.43
C LEU A 18 7.74 -8.80 3.25
N THR A 19 7.49 -8.33 2.02
CA THR A 19 7.81 -9.09 0.80
C THR A 19 9.32 -9.28 0.66
N TYR A 20 10.11 -8.22 0.85
CA TYR A 20 11.57 -8.32 0.81
C TYR A 20 12.13 -9.19 1.92
N LYS A 21 11.58 -9.08 3.13
CA LYS A 21 11.96 -9.97 4.23
C LYS A 21 11.73 -11.44 3.85
N CYS A 22 10.55 -11.77 3.31
CA CYS A 22 10.26 -13.12 2.88
C CYS A 22 11.25 -13.61 1.80
N PHE A 23 11.59 -12.77 0.82
CA PHE A 23 12.58 -13.13 -0.20
C PHE A 23 13.96 -13.40 0.41
N ASN A 24 14.42 -12.54 1.32
CA ASN A 24 15.71 -12.73 1.98
C ASN A 24 15.75 -14.02 2.83
N ASP A 25 14.64 -14.35 3.49
CA ASP A 25 14.54 -15.53 4.35
C ASP A 25 14.40 -16.85 3.55
N ASN A 26 14.12 -16.79 2.24
CA ASN A 26 13.78 -17.94 1.39
C ASN A 26 14.60 -18.00 0.09
N ASP A 27 15.84 -17.52 0.10
CA ASP A 27 16.74 -17.53 -1.07
C ASP A 27 16.11 -16.93 -2.35
N PHE A 28 15.30 -15.89 -2.18
CA PHE A 28 14.53 -15.21 -3.23
C PHE A 28 13.53 -16.10 -3.98
N ASN A 29 13.16 -17.26 -3.41
CA ASN A 29 12.15 -18.12 -3.97
C ASN A 29 10.74 -17.51 -3.79
N LYS A 30 10.26 -16.86 -4.85
CA LYS A 30 8.97 -16.15 -4.86
C LYS A 30 7.77 -17.06 -4.57
N SER A 31 7.85 -18.36 -4.87
CA SER A 31 6.73 -19.29 -4.63
C SER A 31 6.47 -19.52 -3.14
N LEU A 32 7.47 -19.30 -2.28
CA LEU A 32 7.34 -19.38 -0.83
C LEU A 32 6.77 -18.10 -0.21
N CYS A 33 6.63 -17.03 -1.00
CA CYS A 33 6.24 -15.69 -0.56
C CYS A 33 4.94 -15.18 -1.19
N VAL A 34 4.10 -16.10 -1.69
CA VAL A 34 2.86 -15.77 -2.44
C VAL A 34 1.95 -14.84 -1.62
N LEU A 35 1.78 -15.11 -0.33
CA LEU A 35 0.90 -14.29 0.53
C LEU A 35 1.39 -12.84 0.64
N GLN A 36 2.69 -12.63 0.88
CA GLN A 36 3.29 -11.29 1.00
C GLN A 36 3.19 -10.54 -0.34
N ILE A 37 3.41 -11.24 -1.45
CA ILE A 37 3.24 -10.69 -2.80
C ILE A 37 1.80 -10.26 -3.04
N GLU A 38 0.81 -11.10 -2.70
CA GLU A 38 -0.61 -10.77 -2.90
C GLU A 38 -1.06 -9.62 -2.00
N ASN A 39 -0.57 -9.54 -0.77
CA ASN A 39 -0.82 -8.40 0.12
C ASN A 39 -0.24 -7.10 -0.47
N TYR A 40 0.99 -7.14 -0.99
CA TYR A 40 1.60 -5.98 -1.64
C TYR A 40 0.85 -5.55 -2.91
N LYS A 41 0.40 -6.50 -3.74
CA LYS A 41 -0.45 -6.21 -4.91
C LYS A 41 -1.78 -5.58 -4.51
N SER A 42 -2.45 -6.15 -3.50
CA SER A 42 -3.73 -5.65 -2.98
C SER A 42 -3.60 -4.23 -2.46
N CYS A 43 -2.55 -3.95 -1.70
CA CYS A 43 -2.25 -2.60 -1.23
C CYS A 43 -2.08 -1.62 -2.39
N LYS A 44 -1.28 -1.97 -3.42
CA LYS A 44 -1.09 -1.10 -4.59
C LYS A 44 -2.40 -0.88 -5.35
N GLY A 45 -3.20 -1.93 -5.53
CA GLY A 45 -4.51 -1.83 -6.18
C GLY A 45 -5.44 -0.84 -5.47
N PHE A 46 -5.53 -0.95 -4.14
CA PHE A 46 -6.29 -0.01 -3.31
C PHE A 46 -5.80 1.44 -3.47
N TRP A 47 -4.50 1.70 -3.32
CA TRP A 47 -4.01 3.07 -3.42
C TRP A 47 -4.08 3.64 -4.85
N HIS A 48 -3.99 2.80 -5.87
CA HIS A 48 -4.25 3.21 -7.25
C HIS A 48 -5.71 3.64 -7.45
N SER A 49 -6.68 2.92 -6.89
CA SER A 49 -8.10 3.30 -7.00
C SER A 49 -8.37 4.63 -6.27
N VAL A 50 -7.81 4.82 -5.07
CA VAL A 50 -7.89 6.08 -4.33
C VAL A 50 -7.29 7.24 -5.12
N GLN A 51 -6.10 7.07 -5.69
CA GLN A 51 -5.46 8.10 -6.51
C GLN A 51 -6.27 8.44 -7.77
N ALA A 52 -6.85 7.42 -8.43
CA ALA A 52 -7.70 7.61 -9.59
C ALA A 52 -8.98 8.40 -9.24
N GLN A 53 -9.64 8.07 -8.13
CA GLN A 53 -10.81 8.79 -7.64
C GLN A 53 -10.47 10.25 -7.28
N ARG A 54 -9.37 10.47 -6.55
CA ARG A 54 -8.90 11.83 -6.22
C ARG A 54 -8.59 12.64 -7.47
N ARG A 55 -7.97 12.02 -8.48
CA ARG A 55 -7.73 12.65 -9.79
C ARG A 55 -9.03 13.04 -10.49
N LYS A 56 -10.01 12.14 -10.53
CA LYS A 56 -11.35 12.40 -11.10
C LYS A 56 -12.04 13.58 -10.40
N ASN A 57 -11.86 13.70 -9.10
CA ASN A 57 -12.47 14.76 -8.27
C ASN A 57 -11.62 16.05 -8.21
N GLY A 58 -10.48 16.13 -8.91
CA GLY A 58 -9.59 17.29 -8.88
C GLY A 58 -8.85 17.52 -7.56
N ILE A 59 -8.81 16.52 -6.65
CA ILE A 59 -8.22 16.64 -5.31
C ILE A 59 -6.71 16.39 -5.38
N LYS A 60 -5.90 17.35 -4.93
CA LYS A 60 -4.44 17.24 -4.82
C LYS A 60 -3.99 17.30 -3.35
N PRO A 61 -2.89 16.61 -2.96
CA PRO A 61 -2.10 15.68 -3.78
C PRO A 61 -2.88 14.40 -4.13
N TYR A 62 -2.58 13.77 -5.26
CA TYR A 62 -3.32 12.56 -5.69
C TYR A 62 -3.07 11.39 -4.73
N LEU A 63 -1.84 11.20 -4.28
CA LEU A 63 -1.54 10.32 -3.14
C LEU A 63 -1.89 11.06 -1.84
N PRO A 64 -2.76 10.51 -0.97
CA PRO A 64 -3.08 11.15 0.29
C PRO A 64 -1.85 11.32 1.21
N PRO A 65 -1.79 12.43 1.98
CA PRO A 65 -0.89 12.60 3.11
C PRO A 65 -1.00 11.42 4.10
N VAL A 66 0.05 11.15 4.86
CA VAL A 66 0.17 9.94 5.71
C VAL A 66 -0.93 9.93 6.79
N GLU A 67 -1.18 11.09 7.38
CA GLU A 67 -2.20 11.37 8.40
C GLU A 67 -3.62 11.02 7.95
N ASP A 68 -3.92 11.13 6.65
CA ASP A 68 -5.25 10.84 6.10
C ASP A 68 -5.48 9.35 5.81
N ARG A 69 -4.41 8.56 5.73
CA ARG A 69 -4.47 7.20 5.17
C ARG A 69 -5.27 6.23 6.01
N GLU A 70 -5.17 6.34 7.33
CA GLU A 70 -5.93 5.49 8.25
C GLU A 70 -7.44 5.71 8.10
N LYS A 71 -7.85 6.97 7.96
CA LYS A 71 -9.26 7.31 7.76
C LYS A 71 -9.77 6.76 6.42
N ILE A 72 -9.04 6.99 5.33
CA ILE A 72 -9.43 6.52 3.99
C ILE A 72 -9.56 4.99 3.95
N LYS A 73 -8.64 4.25 4.60
CA LYS A 73 -8.75 2.79 4.73
C LYS A 73 -10.02 2.38 5.47
N LYS A 74 -10.30 2.97 6.63
CA LYS A 74 -11.51 2.67 7.42
C LYS A 74 -12.77 2.94 6.62
N ASP A 75 -12.85 4.09 5.95
CA ASP A 75 -14.00 4.47 5.13
C ASP A 75 -14.23 3.47 3.98
N TYR A 76 -13.15 3.01 3.32
CA TYR A 76 -13.23 1.98 2.30
C TYR A 76 -13.75 0.65 2.85
N PHE A 77 -13.21 0.15 3.96
CA PHE A 77 -13.68 -1.10 4.56
C PHE A 77 -15.14 -1.03 5.00
N ASN A 78 -15.59 0.12 5.50
CA ASN A 78 -16.98 0.34 5.84
C ASN A 78 -17.90 0.34 4.61
N SER A 79 -17.40 0.78 3.44
CA SER A 79 -18.17 0.80 2.20
C SER A 79 -18.37 -0.58 1.55
N ILE A 80 -17.48 -1.53 1.81
CA ILE A 80 -17.55 -2.89 1.25
C ILE A 80 -18.27 -3.90 2.17
N ASN A 81 -18.39 -3.60 3.47
CA ASN A 81 -19.02 -4.47 4.47
C ASN A 81 -20.50 -4.12 4.72
N LYS A 82 -21.14 -3.43 3.76
CA LYS A 82 -22.53 -2.99 3.81
C LYS A 82 -23.35 -3.76 2.79
#